data_AF-A0A952D9I8-F1
#
_entry.id   AF-A0A952D9I8-F1
#
_cell.length_a   1.000
_cell.length_b   1.000
_cell.length_c   1.000
_cell.angle_alpha   90.00
_cell.angle_beta   90.00
_cell.angle_gamma   90.00
#
_symmetry.space_group_name_H-M   'P 1'
#
loop_
_entity.id
_entity.type
_entity.pdbx_description
1 polymer ?
#
loop_
_entity_poly.entity_id
_entity_poly.type
_entity_poly.pdbx_seq_one_letter_code
_entity_poly.pdbx_strand_id
1 'polypeptide(L)'
;GGILLRLHEREREFRYAAEQALQIAKSRVNRDTSFQRTIPETSYVQLDTGRTLIDAESQPASRARVNTYVGLTGDTVGRFGQFVTIVSTAFDAGGTRHVRRLDLTAESFSRFAMFTNTWPSGLAYGTGEFIRGRSHSNQGWSSTGSPGPTYYDTVSAVGSVTGTANYSGITPISGAAAIPYPTVSKLSALPTYATQGNLNFTPVSGSTTRATDGAGANVSGKTSGSAILGTRVEFLTLDVNNDGTLSEGEGFIRVFDLATGIDTTRLRADLAGSQVALNDAILQNQCGAMFTIGGRQEFFPIASMKQAWVKTRIRTSTYPTVTVSQANSFDANTRAGVVAIASLPTARCFPAGSRLVDATNCGQNFPNPSNGAPYTWGAGPLCGASQQYGGQDTTFTPSPRTCMVNVTNATGRCGGTGVALGTWRQAPSAIQLDSVPTALRQDAERTYLFPLAKPENLNSKGVIHFTGGPIFVSGTLRGFVTLYVLGRVGLIDDLVYDENPATSICRN
;
A
#
# COMPACT_ATOMS: atom_id res chain seq x y z
N GLY A 1 26.40 60.40 22.86
CA GLY A 1 27.07 59.10 22.61
C GLY A 1 26.62 57.98 23.53
N GLY A 2 26.65 58.14 24.86
CA GLY A 2 26.57 57.02 25.81
C GLY A 2 25.21 56.35 26.05
N ILE A 3 24.08 56.96 25.70
CA ILE A 3 22.75 56.36 25.91
C ILE A 3 22.41 55.36 24.79
N LEU A 4 22.73 55.71 23.54
CA LEU A 4 22.53 54.83 22.37
C LEU A 4 23.38 53.56 22.44
N LEU A 5 24.64 53.66 22.86
CA LEU A 5 25.52 52.51 23.05
C LEU A 5 25.01 51.54 24.13
N ARG A 6 24.58 52.06 25.29
CA ARG A 6 24.02 51.24 26.38
C ARG A 6 22.71 50.55 26.01
N LEU A 7 21.87 51.20 25.19
CA LEU A 7 20.63 50.60 24.70
C LEU A 7 20.92 49.46 23.72
N HIS A 8 21.86 49.64 22.80
CA HIS A 8 22.26 48.58 21.86
C HIS A 8 22.95 47.40 22.54
N GLU A 9 23.80 47.64 23.55
CA GLU A 9 24.40 46.55 24.34
C GLU A 9 23.33 45.75 25.08
N ARG A 10 22.37 46.43 25.70
CA ARG A 10 21.27 45.80 26.42
C ARG A 10 20.34 45.01 25.51
N GLU A 11 20.02 45.51 24.33
CA GLU A 11 19.24 44.77 23.32
C GLU A 11 19.99 43.52 22.84
N ARG A 12 21.31 43.63 22.63
CA ARG A 12 22.18 42.53 22.23
C ARG A 12 22.25 41.45 23.32
N GLU A 13 22.30 41.83 24.59
CA GLU A 13 22.23 40.90 25.73
C GLU A 13 20.93 40.09 25.73
N PHE A 14 19.76 40.73 25.60
CA PHE A 14 18.48 40.02 25.54
C PHE A 14 18.38 39.07 24.35
N ARG A 15 18.95 39.46 23.21
CA ARG A 15 19.04 38.60 22.02
C ARG A 15 19.90 37.37 22.26
N TYR A 16 21.12 37.55 22.78
CA TYR A 16 22.01 36.43 23.10
C TYR A 16 21.38 35.50 24.14
N ALA A 17 20.72 36.07 25.14
CA ALA A 17 20.07 35.29 26.18
C ALA A 17 18.98 34.36 25.61
N ALA A 18 18.09 34.90 24.77
CA ALA A 18 17.06 34.09 24.12
C ALA A 18 17.66 33.05 23.16
N GLU A 19 18.70 33.39 22.40
CA GLU A 19 19.35 32.47 21.45
C GLU A 19 20.08 31.33 22.15
N GLN A 20 20.80 31.60 23.25
CA GLN A 20 21.46 30.57 24.06
C GLN A 20 20.45 29.60 24.67
N ALA A 21 19.39 30.11 25.30
CA ALA A 21 18.33 29.30 25.88
C ALA A 21 17.67 28.39 24.82
N LEU A 22 17.43 28.94 23.63
CA LEU A 22 16.85 28.23 22.51
C LEU A 22 17.75 27.11 21.98
N GLN A 23 19.08 27.29 21.91
CA GLN A 23 20.00 26.22 21.51
C GLN A 23 20.12 25.12 22.57
N ILE A 24 20.09 25.46 23.86
CA ILE A 24 20.07 24.48 24.95
C ILE A 24 18.80 23.63 24.85
N ALA A 25 17.65 24.27 24.64
CA ALA A 25 16.37 23.59 24.45
C ALA A 25 16.37 22.70 23.20
N LYS A 26 16.89 23.18 22.07
CA LYS A 26 17.07 22.40 20.84
C LYS A 26 17.90 21.15 21.09
N SER A 27 19.03 21.29 21.79
CA SER A 27 19.91 20.17 22.12
C SER A 27 19.17 19.11 22.97
N ARG A 28 18.40 19.55 23.97
CA ARG A 28 17.58 18.65 24.79
C ARG A 28 16.50 17.96 23.98
N VAL A 29 15.73 18.70 23.17
CA VAL A 29 14.71 18.14 22.28
C VAL A 29 15.30 17.10 21.34
N ASN A 30 16.51 17.32 20.81
CA ASN A 30 17.14 16.37 19.88
C ASN A 30 17.71 15.12 20.55
N ARG A 31 18.20 15.22 21.80
CA ARG A 31 18.93 14.15 22.47
C ARG A 31 18.10 13.34 23.47
N ASP A 32 17.15 14.00 24.14
CA ASP A 32 16.40 13.42 25.24
C ASP A 32 15.07 12.83 24.74
N THR A 33 15.11 11.54 24.38
CA THR A 33 13.94 10.79 23.91
C THR A 33 12.86 10.63 24.97
N SER A 34 13.21 10.73 26.26
CA SER A 34 12.24 10.71 27.36
C SER A 34 11.46 12.01 27.41
N PHE A 35 12.14 13.15 27.23
CA PHE A 35 11.52 14.46 27.14
C PHE A 35 10.63 14.61 25.90
N GLN A 36 11.03 14.05 24.75
CA GLN A 36 10.17 14.04 23.54
C GLN A 36 8.79 13.41 23.79
N ARG A 37 8.69 12.42 24.68
CA ARG A 37 7.42 11.77 25.03
C ARG A 37 6.54 12.60 25.95
N THR A 38 7.11 13.56 26.68
CA THR A 38 6.36 14.38 27.63
C THR A 38 5.82 15.68 27.02
N ILE A 39 6.20 16.02 25.78
CA ILE A 39 5.66 17.17 25.05
C ILE A 39 4.19 16.88 24.71
N PRO A 40 3.21 17.63 25.27
CA PRO A 40 1.80 17.41 25.03
C PRO A 40 1.39 17.75 23.59
N GLU A 41 0.38 17.06 23.07
CA GLU A 41 -0.13 17.26 21.70
C GLU A 41 -0.96 18.54 21.53
N THR A 42 -1.55 19.06 22.62
CA THR A 42 -2.44 20.23 22.61
C THR A 42 -1.99 21.36 23.53
N SER A 43 -0.81 21.24 24.15
CA SER A 43 -0.28 22.25 25.06
C SER A 43 1.25 22.33 24.98
N TYR A 44 1.87 23.03 25.93
CA TYR A 44 3.30 23.25 25.96
C TYR A 44 3.91 22.84 27.31
N VAL A 45 5.19 22.50 27.29
CA VAL A 45 6.03 22.32 28.46
C VAL A 45 6.87 23.56 28.65
N GLN A 46 6.87 24.12 29.85
CA GLN A 46 7.86 25.13 30.22
C GLN A 46 9.14 24.42 30.67
N LEU A 47 10.21 24.55 29.87
CA LEU A 47 11.52 23.96 30.13
C LEU A 47 12.30 24.71 31.20
N ASP A 48 12.24 26.04 31.15
CA ASP A 48 12.94 26.94 32.06
C ASP A 48 11.98 28.04 32.54
N THR A 49 12.08 28.39 33.83
CA THR A 49 11.33 29.50 34.42
C THR A 49 12.29 30.42 35.15
N GLY A 50 12.41 31.66 34.68
CA GLY A 50 13.24 32.70 35.28
C GLY A 50 14.72 32.35 35.36
N ARG A 51 15.20 31.50 34.43
CA ARG A 51 16.58 31.02 34.44
C ARG A 51 17.54 32.16 34.16
N THR A 52 18.58 32.24 34.97
CA THR A 52 19.73 33.11 34.71
C THR A 52 20.75 32.35 33.88
N LEU A 53 21.30 32.99 32.85
CA LEU A 53 22.36 32.41 32.04
C LEU A 53 23.70 32.69 32.68
N ILE A 54 24.62 31.74 32.58
CA ILE A 54 25.98 31.85 33.13
C ILE A 54 26.99 32.10 32.01
N ASP A 55 27.98 32.93 32.29
CA ASP A 55 29.11 33.23 31.40
C ASP A 55 30.25 32.21 31.57
N ALA A 56 31.36 32.45 30.88
CA ALA A 56 32.52 31.56 30.91
C ALA A 56 33.19 31.51 32.29
N GLU A 57 33.02 32.56 33.10
CA GLU A 57 33.52 32.71 34.46
C GLU A 57 32.53 32.18 35.52
N SER A 58 31.46 31.50 35.09
CA SER A 58 30.38 30.98 35.95
C SER A 58 29.61 32.04 36.72
N GLN A 59 29.64 33.30 36.25
CA GLN A 59 28.83 34.39 36.78
C GLN A 59 27.56 34.58 35.95
N PRO A 60 26.51 35.21 36.50
CA PRO A 60 25.34 35.62 35.72
C PRO A 60 25.72 36.49 34.52
N ALA A 61 25.62 35.92 33.31
CA ALA A 61 26.02 36.56 32.05
C ALA A 61 25.19 37.81 31.71
N SER A 62 24.00 37.95 32.30
CA SER A 62 23.17 39.14 32.09
C SER A 62 22.18 39.36 33.23
N ARG A 63 21.58 40.56 33.25
CA ARG A 63 20.39 40.87 34.06
C ARG A 63 19.09 40.30 33.47
N ALA A 64 19.16 39.72 32.28
CA ALA A 64 18.03 39.08 31.64
C ALA A 64 17.78 37.70 32.24
N ARG A 65 16.51 37.42 32.50
CA ARG A 65 16.03 36.07 32.80
C ARG A 65 15.37 35.49 31.57
N VAL A 66 15.41 34.17 31.43
CA VAL A 66 14.76 33.48 30.31
C VAL A 66 13.67 32.53 30.78
N ASN A 67 12.54 32.52 30.08
CA ASN A 67 11.59 31.42 30.08
C ASN A 67 11.65 30.73 28.73
N THR A 68 11.65 29.40 28.76
CA THR A 68 11.66 28.57 27.55
C THR A 68 10.44 27.68 27.53
N TYR A 69 9.73 27.66 26.42
CA TYR A 69 8.54 26.86 26.19
C TYR A 69 8.76 25.95 24.99
N VAL A 70 8.25 24.71 25.07
CA VAL A 70 8.30 23.73 23.99
C VAL A 70 6.91 23.15 23.80
N GLY A 71 6.39 23.19 22.59
CA GLY A 71 5.09 22.63 22.25
C GLY A 71 5.07 22.06 20.85
N LEU A 72 4.08 21.21 20.58
CA LEU A 72 3.84 20.69 19.23
C LEU A 72 2.97 21.70 18.47
N THR A 73 3.40 22.05 17.25
CA THR A 73 2.65 22.92 16.33
C THR A 73 2.56 22.26 14.94
N GLY A 74 1.74 22.81 14.04
CA GLY A 74 1.46 22.21 12.74
C GLY A 74 0.17 21.39 12.72
N ASP A 75 -0.08 20.67 11.63
CA ASP A 75 -1.27 19.83 11.50
C ASP A 75 -1.11 18.59 12.40
N THR A 76 -1.65 18.65 13.63
CA THR A 76 -1.63 17.52 14.58
C THR A 76 -2.27 16.26 14.02
N VAL A 77 -3.00 16.39 12.91
CA VAL A 77 -3.66 15.29 12.19
C VAL A 77 -2.92 14.81 10.94
N GLY A 78 -1.62 15.12 10.81
CA GLY A 78 -0.68 14.27 10.07
C GLY A 78 -0.53 14.50 8.57
N ARG A 79 -1.10 15.57 8.00
CA ARG A 79 -0.95 15.83 6.56
C ARG A 79 0.15 16.83 6.20
N PHE A 80 0.49 17.72 7.12
CA PHE A 80 1.63 18.64 7.01
C PHE A 80 2.40 18.59 8.31
N GLY A 81 3.72 18.38 8.20
CA GLY A 81 4.62 17.95 9.27
C GLY A 81 4.30 18.51 10.66
N GLN A 82 4.40 17.63 11.66
CA GLN A 82 4.38 18.05 13.05
C GLN A 82 5.70 18.77 13.35
N PHE A 83 5.62 19.96 13.92
CA PHE A 83 6.79 20.72 14.36
C PHE A 83 6.88 20.68 15.87
N VAL A 84 8.10 20.57 16.39
CA VAL A 84 8.38 20.96 17.77
C VAL A 84 8.77 22.44 17.73
N THR A 85 7.90 23.30 18.23
CA THR A 85 8.17 24.74 18.35
C THR A 85 8.77 25.02 19.71
N ILE A 86 9.93 25.67 19.70
CA ILE A 86 10.63 26.17 20.87
C ILE A 86 10.49 27.69 20.87
N VAL A 87 10.00 28.25 21.98
CA VAL A 87 9.91 29.69 22.20
C VAL A 87 10.74 30.05 23.43
N SER A 88 11.74 30.91 23.25
CA SER A 88 12.53 31.47 24.34
C SER A 88 12.24 32.96 24.47
N THR A 89 11.83 33.36 25.68
CA THR A 89 11.52 34.75 26.02
C THR A 89 12.58 35.25 26.99
N ALA A 90 13.26 36.35 26.66
CA ALA A 90 14.19 37.03 27.54
C ALA A 90 13.50 38.27 28.13
N PHE A 91 13.55 38.40 29.46
CA PHE A 91 12.80 39.41 30.20
C PHE A 91 13.60 40.01 31.34
N ASP A 92 13.18 41.19 31.78
CA ASP A 92 13.67 41.85 32.99
C ASP A 92 12.49 42.32 33.87
N ALA A 93 12.78 43.13 34.90
CA ALA A 93 11.77 43.65 35.81
C ALA A 93 10.67 44.48 35.11
N GLY A 94 10.90 44.98 33.89
CA GLY A 94 9.89 45.68 33.11
C GLY A 94 9.26 44.84 32.00
N GLY A 95 9.37 43.51 32.07
CA GLY A 95 8.67 42.56 31.20
C GLY A 95 9.55 41.94 30.12
N THR A 96 8.89 41.26 29.17
CA THR A 96 9.57 40.60 28.04
C THR A 96 10.20 41.63 27.12
N ARG A 97 11.50 41.49 26.86
CA ARG A 97 12.29 42.40 26.02
C ARG A 97 12.64 41.80 24.67
N HIS A 98 12.73 40.47 24.59
CA HIS A 98 13.05 39.78 23.35
C HIS A 98 12.43 38.37 23.31
N VAL A 99 12.00 37.93 22.12
CA VAL A 99 11.44 36.60 21.90
C VAL A 99 12.07 35.97 20.67
N ARG A 100 12.47 34.70 20.79
CA ARG A 100 12.94 33.88 19.67
C ARG A 100 12.09 32.63 19.55
N ARG A 101 11.78 32.27 18.31
CA ARG A 101 11.09 31.04 17.94
C ARG A 101 11.99 30.20 17.04
N LEU A 102 11.98 28.90 17.28
CA LEU A 102 12.60 27.89 16.41
C LEU A 102 11.61 26.75 16.23
N ASP A 103 11.33 26.42 14.98
CA ASP A 103 10.54 25.26 14.63
C ASP A 103 11.47 24.15 14.17
N LEU A 104 11.36 23.00 14.82
CA LEU A 104 12.07 21.78 14.45
C LEU A 104 11.07 20.84 13.77
N THR A 105 11.31 20.49 12.52
CA THR A 105 10.52 19.47 11.84
C THR A 105 10.69 18.15 12.59
N ALA A 106 9.59 17.57 13.07
CA ALA A 106 9.63 16.22 13.62
C ALA A 106 9.86 15.24 12.48
N GLU A 107 10.98 14.52 12.53
CA GLU A 107 11.26 13.48 11.55
C GLU A 107 10.28 12.33 11.77
N SER A 108 9.52 11.99 10.72
CA SER A 108 8.52 10.93 10.82
C SER A 108 9.19 9.58 11.09
N PHE A 109 8.55 8.76 11.93
CA PHE A 109 8.94 7.37 12.11
C PHE A 109 8.88 6.57 10.79
N SER A 110 8.07 7.02 9.81
CA SER A 110 7.97 6.43 8.48
C SER A 110 9.21 6.61 7.60
N ARG A 111 10.29 7.25 8.08
CA ARG A 111 11.57 7.33 7.35
C ARG A 111 12.25 5.98 7.14
N PHE A 112 11.92 5.00 7.99
CA PHE A 112 12.46 3.66 7.88
C PHE A 112 11.67 2.90 6.83
N ALA A 113 12.35 2.41 5.80
CA ALA A 113 11.76 1.44 4.89
C ALA A 113 11.34 0.18 5.67
N MET A 114 12.15 -0.22 6.65
CA MET A 114 11.86 -1.36 7.53
C MET A 114 12.26 -1.06 8.97
N PHE A 115 11.34 -1.34 9.90
CA PHE A 115 11.60 -1.21 11.33
C PHE A 115 11.01 -2.38 12.10
N THR A 116 11.80 -2.96 13.01
CA THR A 116 11.32 -4.01 13.91
C THR A 116 11.61 -3.65 15.37
N ASN A 117 10.56 -3.46 16.17
CA ASN A 117 10.72 -3.26 17.61
C ASN A 117 11.05 -4.56 18.34
N THR A 118 10.43 -5.65 17.89
CA THR A 118 10.66 -7.01 18.35
C THR A 118 10.79 -7.90 17.13
N TRP A 119 11.83 -8.72 17.08
CA TRP A 119 12.11 -9.65 16.01
C TRP A 119 11.77 -11.07 16.47
N PRO A 120 10.68 -11.68 15.97
CA PRO A 120 10.36 -13.07 16.29
C PRO A 120 11.48 -14.02 15.86
N SER A 121 11.81 -15.00 16.71
CA SER A 121 12.82 -16.01 16.39
C SER A 121 12.44 -16.76 15.10
N GLY A 122 13.39 -16.89 14.16
CA GLY A 122 13.21 -17.67 12.93
C GLY A 122 12.67 -16.88 11.73
N LEU A 123 12.43 -15.56 11.85
CA LEU A 123 12.16 -14.70 10.71
C LEU A 123 13.46 -14.11 10.15
N ALA A 124 13.53 -13.96 8.83
CA ALA A 124 14.65 -13.36 8.10
C ALA A 124 14.13 -12.75 6.80
N TYR A 125 14.77 -11.66 6.36
CA TYR A 125 14.55 -11.12 5.01
C TYR A 125 15.18 -12.05 3.98
N GLY A 126 14.45 -12.36 2.90
CA GLY A 126 14.72 -13.47 2.00
C GLY A 126 15.06 -13.06 0.56
N THR A 127 15.21 -14.08 -0.29
CA THR A 127 15.39 -13.91 -1.74
C THR A 127 14.22 -13.14 -2.36
N GLY A 128 14.53 -12.18 -3.25
CA GLY A 128 13.54 -11.39 -3.99
C GLY A 128 13.14 -10.07 -3.31
N GLU A 129 13.64 -9.78 -2.12
CA GLU A 129 13.37 -8.52 -1.44
C GLU A 129 14.37 -7.43 -1.83
N PHE A 130 13.84 -6.26 -2.20
CA PHE A 130 14.61 -5.08 -2.61
C PHE A 130 14.22 -3.91 -1.72
N ILE A 131 15.06 -3.60 -0.74
CA ILE A 131 14.72 -2.69 0.36
C ILE A 131 15.39 -1.34 0.12
N ARG A 132 14.59 -0.39 -0.35
CA ARG A 132 15.02 0.97 -0.71
C ARG A 132 14.70 1.95 0.43
N GLY A 133 15.66 2.11 1.33
CA GLY A 133 15.60 3.06 2.45
C GLY A 133 16.11 2.47 3.77
N ARG A 134 16.20 3.31 4.81
CA ARG A 134 16.82 2.96 6.09
C ARG A 134 16.10 1.79 6.76
N SER A 135 16.89 0.92 7.37
CA SER A 135 16.43 -0.29 8.02
C SER A 135 16.98 -0.37 9.46
N HIS A 136 16.12 -0.63 10.44
CA HIS A 136 16.52 -0.70 11.84
C HIS A 136 15.80 -1.80 12.63
N SER A 137 16.52 -2.49 13.52
CA SER A 137 15.94 -3.38 14.53
C SER A 137 16.37 -3.01 15.93
N ASN A 138 15.41 -2.91 16.85
CA ASN A 138 15.67 -2.81 18.29
C ASN A 138 16.19 -4.12 18.92
N GLN A 139 16.38 -5.17 18.11
CA GLN A 139 16.93 -6.46 18.49
C GLN A 139 18.01 -6.88 17.48
N GLY A 140 18.07 -8.16 17.09
CA GLY A 140 18.89 -8.63 15.96
C GLY A 140 18.23 -8.35 14.61
N TRP A 141 19.02 -8.48 13.54
CA TRP A 141 18.58 -8.39 12.15
C TRP A 141 19.10 -9.59 11.37
N SER A 142 18.23 -10.33 10.67
CA SER A 142 18.61 -11.56 9.98
C SER A 142 18.19 -11.53 8.50
N SER A 143 19.10 -11.96 7.63
CA SER A 143 18.86 -12.14 6.19
C SER A 143 19.14 -13.59 5.76
N THR A 144 18.45 -14.09 4.75
CA THR A 144 18.54 -15.49 4.29
C THR A 144 18.31 -15.60 2.78
N GLY A 145 18.58 -16.78 2.23
CA GLY A 145 18.38 -17.10 0.80
C GLY A 145 19.64 -16.95 -0.05
N SER A 146 19.54 -17.41 -1.31
CA SER A 146 20.60 -17.34 -2.31
C SER A 146 19.98 -17.04 -3.69
N PRO A 147 20.06 -15.80 -4.20
CA PRO A 147 20.65 -14.63 -3.53
C PRO A 147 19.82 -14.18 -2.32
N GLY A 148 20.46 -13.56 -1.33
CA GLY A 148 19.75 -12.92 -0.21
C GLY A 148 19.04 -11.62 -0.61
N PRO A 149 18.39 -10.92 0.33
CA PRO A 149 17.77 -9.61 0.07
C PRO A 149 18.82 -8.58 -0.36
N THR A 150 18.38 -7.56 -1.09
CA THR A 150 19.22 -6.42 -1.51
C THR A 150 18.81 -5.15 -0.77
N TYR A 151 19.76 -4.53 -0.07
CA TYR A 151 19.59 -3.26 0.64
C TYR A 151 20.25 -2.12 -0.14
N TYR A 152 19.57 -0.97 -0.19
CA TYR A 152 20.05 0.23 -0.89
C TYR A 152 20.34 1.42 0.06
N ASP A 153 20.14 1.25 1.36
CA ASP A 153 20.46 2.23 2.40
C ASP A 153 20.88 1.50 3.70
N THR A 154 21.22 2.27 4.72
CA THR A 154 21.72 1.86 6.03
C THR A 154 20.84 0.78 6.66
N VAL A 155 21.46 -0.34 7.04
CA VAL A 155 20.87 -1.41 7.86
C VAL A 155 21.52 -1.38 9.23
N SER A 156 20.72 -1.30 10.30
CA SER A 156 21.21 -1.20 11.67
C SER A 156 20.45 -2.09 12.65
N ALA A 157 21.12 -2.57 13.69
CA ALA A 157 20.52 -3.40 14.73
C ALA A 157 21.14 -3.09 16.10
N VAL A 158 20.34 -3.15 17.17
CA VAL A 158 20.86 -3.11 18.56
C VAL A 158 21.71 -4.33 18.85
N GLY A 159 21.26 -5.50 18.38
CA GLY A 159 22.06 -6.71 18.36
C GLY A 159 22.97 -6.77 17.15
N SER A 160 23.11 -7.98 16.60
CA SER A 160 23.92 -8.22 15.40
C SER A 160 23.07 -8.20 14.13
N VAL A 161 23.67 -7.72 13.04
CA VAL A 161 23.20 -7.94 11.66
C VAL A 161 23.85 -9.21 11.11
N THR A 162 23.06 -10.21 10.73
CA THR A 162 23.55 -11.55 10.35
C THR A 162 22.92 -12.07 9.05
N GLY A 163 23.53 -13.12 8.48
CA GLY A 163 23.02 -13.85 7.33
C GLY A 163 23.54 -13.38 5.97
N THR A 164 22.94 -13.88 4.89
CA THR A 164 23.36 -13.58 3.51
C THR A 164 22.51 -12.45 2.94
N ALA A 165 23.15 -11.36 2.49
CA ALA A 165 22.48 -10.25 1.83
C ALA A 165 23.44 -9.50 0.91
N ASN A 166 22.89 -8.74 -0.03
CA ASN A 166 23.63 -7.76 -0.81
C ASN A 166 23.37 -6.37 -0.24
N TYR A 167 24.42 -5.70 0.26
CA TYR A 167 24.31 -4.36 0.83
C TYR A 167 24.65 -3.25 -0.17
N SER A 168 24.79 -3.52 -1.47
CA SER A 168 25.03 -2.49 -2.50
C SER A 168 26.16 -1.49 -2.18
N GLY A 169 27.23 -1.96 -1.50
CA GLY A 169 28.38 -1.14 -1.10
C GLY A 169 28.24 -0.43 0.26
N ILE A 170 27.22 -0.76 1.05
CA ILE A 170 26.94 -0.15 2.35
C ILE A 170 27.42 -1.08 3.48
N THR A 171 27.91 -0.50 4.58
CA THR A 171 28.31 -1.27 5.76
C THR A 171 27.16 -1.34 6.78
N PRO A 172 26.67 -2.54 7.14
CA PRO A 172 25.65 -2.67 8.17
C PRO A 172 26.20 -2.32 9.57
N ILE A 173 25.33 -1.79 10.44
CA ILE A 173 25.69 -1.33 11.78
C ILE A 173 25.12 -2.28 12.83
N SER A 174 25.97 -3.00 13.54
CA SER A 174 25.59 -3.76 14.74
C SER A 174 25.87 -2.93 16.01
N GLY A 175 25.13 -3.17 17.09
CA GLY A 175 25.30 -2.43 18.35
C GLY A 175 24.74 -1.00 18.32
N ALA A 176 23.78 -0.71 17.45
CA ALA A 176 23.13 0.60 17.38
C ALA A 176 22.30 0.89 18.65
N ALA A 177 22.03 2.17 18.94
CA ALA A 177 21.13 2.52 20.03
C ALA A 177 19.68 2.14 19.68
N ALA A 178 18.92 1.66 20.67
CA ALA A 178 17.52 1.34 20.49
C ALA A 178 16.72 2.62 20.16
N ILE A 179 15.89 2.53 19.12
CA ILE A 179 15.03 3.62 18.67
C ILE A 179 13.66 3.46 19.34
N PRO A 180 13.18 4.47 20.09
CA PRO A 180 11.84 4.44 20.67
C PRO A 180 10.75 4.12 19.65
N TYR A 181 10.05 3.00 19.84
CA TYR A 181 8.87 2.68 19.04
C TYR A 181 7.70 3.61 19.40
N PRO A 182 6.86 4.04 18.43
CA PRO A 182 5.69 4.87 18.72
C PRO A 182 4.77 4.23 19.77
N THR A 183 4.24 5.05 20.69
CA THR A 183 3.34 4.57 21.76
C THR A 183 1.95 4.24 21.22
N VAL A 184 1.25 3.35 21.92
CA VAL A 184 -0.14 2.93 21.60
C VAL A 184 -1.11 4.13 21.51
N SER A 185 -0.89 5.18 22.30
CA SER A 185 -1.70 6.41 22.24
C SER A 185 -1.66 7.08 20.86
N LYS A 186 -0.48 7.19 20.23
CA LYS A 186 -0.34 7.75 18.88
C LYS A 186 -0.96 6.86 17.81
N LEU A 187 -0.88 5.53 17.99
CA LEU A 187 -1.53 4.57 17.09
C LEU A 187 -3.06 4.62 17.21
N SER A 188 -3.59 4.96 18.39
CA SER A 188 -5.04 5.04 18.64
C SER A 188 -5.75 6.18 17.91
N ALA A 189 -5.01 7.18 17.42
CA ALA A 189 -5.55 8.27 16.61
C ALA A 189 -5.76 7.87 15.13
N LEU A 190 -5.03 6.85 14.64
CA LEU A 190 -5.05 6.43 13.24
C LEU A 190 -6.46 6.01 12.74
N PRO A 191 -7.27 5.25 13.51
CA PRO A 191 -8.64 4.96 13.11
C PRO A 191 -9.51 6.21 12.92
N THR A 192 -9.30 7.24 13.74
CA THR A 192 -10.03 8.52 13.62
C THR A 192 -9.65 9.25 12.34
N TYR A 193 -8.36 9.28 12.00
CA TYR A 193 -7.86 9.88 10.75
C TYR A 193 -8.38 9.15 9.51
N ALA A 194 -8.38 7.82 9.54
CA ALA A 194 -8.98 7.01 8.49
C ALA A 194 -10.48 7.27 8.35
N THR A 195 -11.20 7.41 9.46
CA THR A 195 -12.66 7.69 9.45
C THR A 195 -12.96 9.05 8.82
N GLN A 196 -12.18 10.09 9.14
CA GLN A 196 -12.34 11.41 8.52
C GLN A 196 -12.19 11.37 6.99
N GLY A 197 -11.25 10.57 6.49
CA GLY A 197 -11.02 10.36 5.06
C GLY A 197 -11.94 9.33 4.39
N ASN A 198 -12.90 8.73 5.11
CA ASN A 198 -13.69 7.58 4.63
C ASN A 198 -12.83 6.36 4.21
N LEU A 199 -11.68 6.16 4.85
CA LEU A 199 -10.71 5.08 4.62
C LEU A 199 -10.63 4.11 5.82
N ASN A 200 -11.67 4.06 6.65
CA ASN A 200 -11.79 3.11 7.75
C ASN A 200 -12.72 1.94 7.35
N PHE A 201 -12.18 0.73 7.30
CA PHE A 201 -12.83 -0.44 6.76
C PHE A 201 -12.94 -1.56 7.80
N THR A 202 -14.08 -2.24 7.81
CA THR A 202 -14.20 -3.55 8.45
C THR A 202 -14.02 -4.62 7.39
N PRO A 203 -12.96 -5.46 7.44
CA PRO A 203 -12.78 -6.53 6.47
C PRO A 203 -13.83 -7.63 6.66
N VAL A 204 -14.12 -8.36 5.59
CA VAL A 204 -14.94 -9.58 5.70
C VAL A 204 -14.13 -10.69 6.38
N SER A 205 -14.79 -11.48 7.23
CA SER A 205 -14.17 -12.58 7.96
C SER A 205 -15.09 -13.80 8.02
N GLY A 206 -14.46 -14.99 7.86
CA GLY A 206 -14.96 -16.35 8.10
C GLY A 206 -16.34 -16.80 7.57
N SER A 207 -16.38 -17.93 6.85
CA SER A 207 -17.55 -18.82 6.73
C SER A 207 -17.07 -20.29 6.86
N THR A 208 -17.86 -21.19 7.42
CA THR A 208 -17.51 -22.63 7.44
C THR A 208 -18.00 -23.38 6.19
N THR A 209 -18.85 -22.74 5.40
CA THR A 209 -19.47 -23.35 4.22
C THR A 209 -18.60 -23.12 2.99
N ARG A 210 -18.43 -24.15 2.16
CA ARG A 210 -17.71 -24.05 0.89
C ARG A 210 -18.68 -23.71 -0.25
N ALA A 211 -18.27 -22.81 -1.13
CA ALA A 211 -18.99 -22.52 -2.35
C ALA A 211 -18.91 -23.68 -3.36
N THR A 212 -20.04 -24.03 -3.97
CA THR A 212 -20.14 -25.02 -5.06
C THR A 212 -20.84 -24.44 -6.28
N ASP A 213 -20.52 -24.96 -7.47
CA ASP A 213 -21.05 -24.52 -8.77
C ASP A 213 -22.53 -24.91 -9.03
N GLY A 214 -23.31 -25.19 -7.99
CA GLY A 214 -24.69 -25.69 -8.09
C GLY A 214 -24.79 -27.17 -8.51
N ALA A 215 -23.77 -27.75 -9.15
CA ALA A 215 -23.66 -29.19 -9.42
C ALA A 215 -22.93 -29.95 -8.28
N GLY A 216 -22.63 -29.26 -7.18
CA GLY A 216 -21.97 -29.82 -5.99
C GLY A 216 -20.44 -29.79 -6.06
N ALA A 217 -19.86 -29.27 -7.14
CA ALA A 217 -18.42 -29.25 -7.31
C ALA A 217 -17.78 -28.00 -6.69
N ASN A 218 -16.61 -28.18 -6.07
CA ASN A 218 -16.02 -27.18 -5.20
C ASN A 218 -15.33 -26.04 -5.97
N VAL A 219 -15.85 -24.82 -5.85
CA VAL A 219 -15.28 -23.60 -6.45
C VAL A 219 -14.62 -22.67 -5.44
N SER A 220 -14.53 -23.07 -4.17
CA SER A 220 -14.03 -22.22 -3.08
C SER A 220 -12.53 -21.90 -3.18
N GLY A 221 -11.75 -22.67 -3.94
CA GLY A 221 -10.28 -22.58 -3.97
C GLY A 221 -9.57 -23.42 -2.91
N LYS A 222 -10.29 -24.30 -2.20
CA LYS A 222 -9.72 -25.19 -1.19
C LYS A 222 -10.42 -26.54 -1.16
N THR A 223 -9.68 -27.64 -1.32
CA THR A 223 -10.23 -29.01 -1.43
C THR A 223 -10.68 -29.60 -0.09
N SER A 224 -10.15 -29.15 1.05
CA SER A 224 -10.52 -29.62 2.40
C SER A 224 -10.68 -28.47 3.42
N GLY A 225 -11.72 -28.51 4.24
CA GLY A 225 -11.94 -27.56 5.36
C GLY A 225 -12.79 -26.32 5.07
N SER A 226 -13.04 -25.54 6.12
CA SER A 226 -13.77 -24.27 6.10
C SER A 226 -13.09 -23.22 5.22
N ALA A 227 -13.86 -22.51 4.39
CA ALA A 227 -13.38 -21.45 3.53
C ALA A 227 -13.17 -20.15 4.32
N ILE A 228 -11.94 -19.68 4.44
CA ILE A 228 -11.69 -18.43 5.15
C ILE A 228 -12.05 -17.26 4.21
N LEU A 229 -12.92 -16.34 4.63
CA LEU A 229 -13.18 -15.10 3.90
C LEU A 229 -12.06 -14.09 4.17
N GLY A 230 -11.75 -13.26 3.19
CA GLY A 230 -10.78 -12.17 3.35
C GLY A 230 -11.04 -11.01 2.39
N THR A 231 -10.45 -9.88 2.73
CA THR A 231 -10.53 -8.63 1.97
C THR A 231 -9.20 -8.36 1.28
N ARG A 232 -9.25 -7.97 0.01
CA ARG A 232 -8.10 -7.49 -0.75
C ARG A 232 -8.18 -5.97 -0.92
N VAL A 233 -7.03 -5.32 -0.82
CA VAL A 233 -6.82 -3.91 -1.17
C VAL A 233 -5.89 -3.86 -2.35
N GLU A 234 -6.29 -3.15 -3.39
CA GLU A 234 -5.46 -2.90 -4.54
C GLU A 234 -5.11 -1.42 -4.60
N PHE A 235 -3.81 -1.13 -4.60
CA PHE A 235 -3.29 0.20 -4.88
C PHE A 235 -3.20 0.39 -6.39
N LEU A 236 -3.61 1.55 -6.88
CA LEU A 236 -3.50 1.90 -8.28
C LEU A 236 -3.33 3.40 -8.47
N THR A 237 -2.82 3.74 -9.64
CA THR A 237 -2.66 5.11 -10.10
C THR A 237 -3.53 5.37 -11.32
N LEU A 238 -4.04 6.59 -11.42
CA LEU A 238 -4.85 7.02 -12.56
C LEU A 238 -4.65 8.51 -12.80
N ASP A 239 -4.22 8.88 -14.00
CA ASP A 239 -4.17 10.25 -14.49
C ASP A 239 -5.62 10.73 -14.73
N VAL A 240 -6.28 11.23 -13.68
CA VAL A 240 -7.70 11.61 -13.72
C VAL A 240 -7.91 12.93 -14.45
N ASN A 241 -6.90 13.81 -14.43
CA ASN A 241 -6.95 15.10 -15.09
C ASN A 241 -6.53 15.03 -16.58
N ASN A 242 -5.97 13.89 -17.00
CA ASN A 242 -5.51 13.59 -18.36
C ASN A 242 -4.46 14.59 -18.86
N ASP A 243 -3.56 15.02 -17.98
CA ASP A 243 -2.44 15.92 -18.30
C ASP A 243 -1.17 15.18 -18.77
N GLY A 244 -1.19 13.85 -18.74
CA GLY A 244 -0.10 12.98 -19.16
C GLY A 244 0.93 12.73 -18.06
N THR A 245 0.71 13.24 -16.85
CA THR A 245 1.54 13.03 -15.67
C THR A 245 0.70 12.53 -14.51
N LEU A 246 1.33 11.77 -13.62
CA LEU A 246 0.69 11.40 -12.36
C LEU A 246 1.09 12.42 -11.29
N SER A 247 0.14 12.85 -10.49
CA SER A 247 0.28 13.78 -9.37
C SER A 247 -0.01 13.07 -8.03
N GLU A 248 0.24 13.71 -6.90
CA GLU A 248 -0.02 13.08 -5.59
C GLU A 248 -1.51 12.71 -5.39
N GLY A 249 -2.41 13.51 -5.98
CA GLY A 249 -3.86 13.29 -5.92
C GLY A 249 -4.37 12.08 -6.68
N GLU A 250 -3.50 11.45 -7.48
CA GLU A 250 -3.84 10.40 -8.45
C GLU A 250 -3.47 9.00 -7.97
N GLY A 251 -3.28 8.88 -6.65
CA GLY A 251 -3.22 7.61 -5.93
C GLY A 251 -4.60 7.19 -5.39
N PHE A 252 -4.97 5.94 -5.68
CA PHE A 252 -6.26 5.36 -5.27
C PHE A 252 -6.05 4.00 -4.60
N ILE A 253 -7.05 3.59 -3.82
CA ILE A 253 -7.26 2.17 -3.52
C ILE A 253 -8.61 1.69 -4.04
N ARG A 254 -8.69 0.39 -4.28
CA ARG A 254 -9.95 -0.35 -4.36
C ARG A 254 -9.97 -1.43 -3.30
N VAL A 255 -11.16 -1.72 -2.78
CA VAL A 255 -11.35 -2.74 -1.74
C VAL A 255 -12.27 -3.83 -2.27
N PHE A 256 -11.76 -5.06 -2.34
CA PHE A 256 -12.47 -6.24 -2.84
C PHE A 256 -12.74 -7.21 -1.69
N ASP A 257 -14.00 -7.57 -1.49
CA ASP A 257 -14.39 -8.60 -0.54
C ASP A 257 -14.70 -9.90 -1.25
N LEU A 258 -14.14 -11.00 -0.78
CA LEU A 258 -14.55 -12.32 -1.25
C LEU A 258 -16.00 -12.61 -0.89
N ALA A 259 -16.69 -13.33 -1.78
CA ALA A 259 -18.04 -13.80 -1.54
C ALA A 259 -18.06 -14.94 -0.52
N THR A 260 -19.16 -15.07 0.23
CA THR A 260 -19.34 -16.13 1.22
C THR A 260 -19.04 -17.52 0.65
N GLY A 261 -18.16 -18.26 1.33
CA GLY A 261 -17.74 -19.61 0.96
C GLY A 261 -16.64 -19.71 -0.08
N ILE A 262 -16.11 -18.57 -0.54
CA ILE A 262 -14.85 -18.50 -1.29
C ILE A 262 -13.69 -18.34 -0.30
N ASP A 263 -12.63 -19.13 -0.47
CA ASP A 263 -11.46 -19.13 0.42
C ASP A 263 -10.43 -18.06 0.04
N THR A 264 -9.78 -17.47 1.04
CA THR A 264 -8.66 -16.51 0.90
C THR A 264 -7.53 -16.97 0.01
N THR A 265 -7.34 -18.28 -0.21
CA THR A 265 -6.36 -18.79 -1.19
C THR A 265 -6.60 -18.24 -2.59
N ARG A 266 -7.85 -17.87 -2.92
CA ARG A 266 -8.25 -17.22 -4.18
C ARG A 266 -7.72 -15.79 -4.31
N LEU A 267 -7.32 -15.16 -3.22
CA LEU A 267 -6.69 -13.84 -3.26
C LEU A 267 -5.20 -13.92 -3.62
N ARG A 268 -4.60 -15.11 -3.67
CA ARG A 268 -3.21 -15.26 -4.09
C ARG A 268 -3.05 -15.18 -5.60
N ALA A 269 -1.89 -14.68 -6.03
CA ALA A 269 -1.48 -14.61 -7.43
C ALA A 269 -0.31 -15.58 -7.72
N ASP A 270 -0.16 -16.65 -6.93
CA ASP A 270 0.91 -17.62 -7.06
C ASP A 270 0.40 -19.08 -7.05
N LEU A 271 1.21 -19.95 -7.64
CA LEU A 271 1.06 -21.40 -7.55
C LEU A 271 2.29 -21.92 -6.80
N ALA A 272 2.15 -22.14 -5.49
CA ALA A 272 3.22 -22.68 -4.67
C ALA A 272 3.78 -23.98 -5.30
N GLY A 273 5.12 -24.07 -5.44
CA GLY A 273 5.93 -24.96 -6.31
C GLY A 273 5.79 -26.48 -6.19
N SER A 274 4.60 -26.98 -5.88
CA SER A 274 4.17 -28.37 -5.99
C SER A 274 3.34 -28.58 -7.25
N GLN A 275 3.14 -29.84 -7.61
CA GLN A 275 2.33 -30.22 -8.75
C GLN A 275 0.85 -29.86 -8.50
N VAL A 276 0.40 -28.72 -9.00
CA VAL A 276 -1.00 -28.28 -8.89
C VAL A 276 -1.91 -29.19 -9.72
N ALA A 277 -3.05 -29.57 -9.14
CA ALA A 277 -4.06 -30.39 -9.81
C ALA A 277 -4.69 -29.62 -10.99
N LEU A 278 -4.99 -30.31 -12.10
CA LEU A 278 -5.53 -29.65 -13.29
C LEU A 278 -6.93 -29.08 -13.07
N ASN A 279 -7.68 -29.56 -12.08
CA ASN A 279 -8.98 -29.00 -11.70
C ASN A 279 -8.88 -27.93 -10.60
N ASP A 280 -7.67 -27.50 -10.22
CA ASP A 280 -7.49 -26.44 -9.24
C ASP A 280 -8.06 -25.12 -9.78
N ALA A 281 -8.94 -24.49 -8.99
CA ALA A 281 -9.64 -23.29 -9.42
C ALA A 281 -8.67 -22.10 -9.64
N ILE A 282 -7.57 -22.01 -8.88
CA ILE A 282 -6.59 -20.91 -8.99
C ILE A 282 -5.85 -21.08 -10.31
N LEU A 283 -5.29 -22.27 -10.55
CA LEU A 283 -4.64 -22.59 -11.83
C LEU A 283 -5.56 -22.30 -13.02
N GLN A 284 -6.80 -22.77 -12.97
CA GLN A 284 -7.70 -22.69 -14.12
C GLN A 284 -8.22 -21.27 -14.39
N ASN A 285 -8.60 -20.53 -13.33
CA ASN A 285 -9.33 -19.27 -13.48
C ASN A 285 -8.48 -18.02 -13.26
N GLN A 286 -7.35 -18.13 -12.54
CA GLN A 286 -6.53 -16.99 -12.17
C GLN A 286 -5.20 -16.94 -12.90
N CYS A 287 -4.73 -18.09 -13.39
CA CYS A 287 -3.50 -18.21 -14.15
C CYS A 287 -3.78 -18.33 -15.64
N GLY A 288 -2.92 -17.75 -16.46
CA GLY A 288 -3.13 -17.61 -17.89
C GLY A 288 -1.98 -16.87 -18.55
N ALA A 289 -2.24 -16.26 -19.70
CA ALA A 289 -1.26 -15.43 -20.40
C ALA A 289 -1.92 -14.18 -20.99
N MET A 290 -1.13 -13.11 -21.11
CA MET A 290 -1.51 -11.86 -21.79
C MET A 290 -1.17 -11.92 -23.28
N PHE A 291 -2.03 -11.33 -24.11
CA PHE A 291 -1.86 -11.23 -25.56
C PHE A 291 -2.14 -9.81 -26.04
N THR A 292 -1.34 -9.32 -26.98
CA THR A 292 -1.52 -8.03 -27.64
C THR A 292 -2.39 -8.22 -28.88
N ILE A 293 -3.67 -7.87 -28.81
CA ILE A 293 -4.64 -8.09 -29.89
C ILE A 293 -5.27 -6.75 -30.27
N GLY A 294 -5.14 -6.35 -31.53
CA GLY A 294 -5.66 -5.05 -31.99
C GLY A 294 -5.09 -3.85 -31.21
N GLY A 295 -3.83 -3.95 -30.76
CA GLY A 295 -3.17 -2.92 -29.94
C GLY A 295 -3.57 -2.91 -28.46
N ARG A 296 -4.35 -3.88 -27.98
CA ARG A 296 -4.79 -3.97 -26.59
C ARG A 296 -4.24 -5.22 -25.91
N GLN A 297 -3.99 -5.13 -24.61
CA GLN A 297 -3.61 -6.26 -23.77
C GLN A 297 -4.85 -7.02 -23.31
N GLU A 298 -4.92 -8.31 -23.63
CA GLU A 298 -6.00 -9.22 -23.26
C GLU A 298 -5.47 -10.45 -22.51
N PHE A 299 -5.99 -10.68 -21.30
CA PHE A 299 -5.72 -11.87 -20.51
C PHE A 299 -6.70 -12.99 -20.85
N PHE A 300 -6.17 -14.19 -21.00
CA PHE A 300 -6.98 -15.39 -21.11
C PHE A 300 -6.56 -16.39 -20.03
N PRO A 301 -7.46 -16.74 -19.09
CA PRO A 301 -7.20 -17.80 -18.13
C PRO A 301 -6.95 -19.14 -18.84
N ILE A 302 -6.15 -20.02 -18.23
CA ILE A 302 -5.84 -21.36 -18.74
C ILE A 302 -7.12 -22.08 -19.17
N ALA A 303 -8.17 -22.00 -18.37
CA ALA A 303 -9.41 -22.71 -18.62
C ALA A 303 -10.11 -22.30 -19.94
N SER A 304 -9.90 -21.06 -20.37
CA SER A 304 -10.48 -20.52 -21.61
C SER A 304 -9.66 -20.87 -22.86
N MET A 305 -8.37 -21.22 -22.71
CA MET A 305 -7.44 -21.39 -23.84
C MET A 305 -7.79 -22.53 -24.79
N LYS A 306 -8.58 -23.51 -24.35
CA LYS A 306 -9.04 -24.60 -25.21
C LYS A 306 -10.21 -24.20 -26.12
N GLN A 307 -10.87 -23.07 -25.86
CA GLN A 307 -12.05 -22.64 -26.59
C GLN A 307 -11.69 -22.22 -28.02
N ALA A 308 -12.46 -22.67 -29.01
CA ALA A 308 -12.15 -22.45 -30.43
C ALA A 308 -12.05 -20.97 -30.81
N TRP A 309 -12.89 -20.11 -30.23
CA TRP A 309 -12.84 -18.67 -30.47
C TRP A 309 -11.61 -18.03 -29.79
N VAL A 310 -11.21 -18.48 -28.59
CA VAL A 310 -9.96 -18.03 -27.95
C VAL A 310 -8.77 -18.41 -28.83
N LYS A 311 -8.72 -19.67 -29.29
CA LYS A 311 -7.67 -20.13 -30.22
C LYS A 311 -7.64 -19.30 -31.50
N THR A 312 -8.78 -18.89 -32.02
CA THR A 312 -8.86 -18.01 -33.20
C THR A 312 -8.35 -16.60 -32.88
N ARG A 313 -8.75 -16.06 -31.73
CA ARG A 313 -8.39 -14.72 -31.27
C ARG A 313 -6.90 -14.58 -30.94
N ILE A 314 -6.32 -15.49 -30.16
CA ILE A 314 -4.89 -15.44 -29.79
C ILE A 314 -3.95 -15.60 -30.99
N ARG A 315 -4.39 -16.21 -32.10
CA ARG A 315 -3.61 -16.27 -33.36
C ARG A 315 -3.46 -14.90 -34.02
N THR A 316 -4.32 -13.94 -33.67
CA THR A 316 -4.21 -12.54 -34.13
C THR A 316 -3.32 -11.70 -33.22
N SER A 317 -2.79 -12.30 -32.16
CA SER A 317 -1.87 -11.61 -31.23
C SER A 317 -0.57 -11.23 -31.93
N THR A 318 -0.15 -9.99 -31.71
CA THR A 318 1.17 -9.50 -32.11
C THR A 318 2.24 -9.79 -31.05
N TYR A 319 1.85 -10.07 -29.80
CA TYR A 319 2.77 -10.48 -28.74
C TYR A 319 2.05 -11.16 -27.56
N PRO A 320 2.43 -12.39 -27.16
CA PRO A 320 3.29 -13.28 -27.93
C PRO A 320 2.58 -13.68 -29.23
N THR A 321 3.36 -13.93 -30.29
CA THR A 321 2.82 -14.49 -31.53
C THR A 321 2.51 -15.97 -31.33
N VAL A 322 1.31 -16.41 -31.73
CA VAL A 322 0.86 -17.79 -31.56
C VAL A 322 0.57 -18.43 -32.92
N THR A 323 1.26 -19.52 -33.25
CA THR A 323 0.98 -20.29 -34.47
C THR A 323 -0.28 -21.14 -34.31
N VAL A 324 -0.81 -21.64 -35.44
CA VAL A 324 -1.95 -22.58 -35.42
C VAL A 324 -1.63 -23.83 -34.60
N SER A 325 -0.42 -24.39 -34.73
CA SER A 325 -0.01 -25.58 -33.99
C SER A 325 0.11 -25.33 -32.49
N GLN A 326 0.66 -24.18 -32.08
CA GLN A 326 0.73 -23.77 -30.67
C GLN A 326 -0.67 -23.54 -30.08
N ALA A 327 -1.54 -22.79 -30.77
CA ALA A 327 -2.91 -22.59 -30.32
C ALA A 327 -3.66 -23.93 -30.16
N ASN A 328 -3.38 -24.90 -31.04
CA ASN A 328 -4.00 -26.23 -30.97
C ASN A 328 -3.46 -27.06 -29.79
N SER A 329 -2.20 -26.89 -29.40
CA SER A 329 -1.62 -27.58 -28.23
C SER A 329 -2.07 -27.01 -26.89
N PHE A 330 -2.59 -25.78 -26.86
CA PHE A 330 -3.18 -25.20 -25.66
C PHE A 330 -4.47 -25.95 -25.29
N ASP A 331 -4.38 -26.68 -24.18
CA ASP A 331 -5.47 -27.45 -23.60
C ASP A 331 -5.41 -27.41 -22.07
N ALA A 332 -6.45 -26.85 -21.46
CA ALA A 332 -6.63 -26.74 -20.03
C ALA A 332 -6.73 -28.10 -19.32
N ASN A 333 -7.06 -29.17 -20.05
CA ASN A 333 -7.32 -30.50 -19.51
C ASN A 333 -6.08 -31.41 -19.48
N THR A 334 -4.99 -31.01 -20.12
CA THR A 334 -3.77 -31.82 -20.17
C THR A 334 -2.63 -31.08 -19.50
N ARG A 335 -1.74 -31.83 -18.83
CA ARG A 335 -0.53 -31.24 -18.23
C ARG A 335 0.34 -30.56 -19.30
N ALA A 336 0.47 -31.17 -20.47
CA ALA A 336 1.24 -30.62 -21.58
C ALA A 336 0.68 -29.28 -22.06
N GLY A 337 -0.64 -29.16 -22.22
CA GLY A 337 -1.29 -27.91 -22.62
C GLY A 337 -1.15 -26.81 -21.58
N VAL A 338 -1.34 -27.13 -20.30
CA VAL A 338 -1.13 -26.17 -19.19
C VAL A 338 0.32 -25.70 -19.13
N VAL A 339 1.30 -26.61 -19.26
CA VAL A 339 2.73 -26.24 -19.28
C VAL A 339 3.05 -25.37 -20.49
N ALA A 340 2.48 -25.67 -21.67
CA ALA A 340 2.69 -24.86 -22.86
C ALA A 340 2.17 -23.42 -22.68
N ILE A 341 1.02 -23.23 -22.02
CA ILE A 341 0.49 -21.90 -21.69
C ILE A 341 1.37 -21.21 -20.64
N ALA A 342 1.74 -21.92 -19.57
CA ALA A 342 2.56 -21.37 -18.49
C ALA A 342 4.00 -21.04 -18.91
N SER A 343 4.46 -21.58 -20.04
CA SER A 343 5.79 -21.30 -20.61
C SER A 343 5.79 -20.09 -21.56
N LEU A 344 4.64 -19.45 -21.77
CA LEU A 344 4.58 -18.20 -22.55
C LEU A 344 5.30 -17.07 -21.78
N PRO A 345 5.97 -16.14 -22.48
CA PRO A 345 6.69 -15.04 -21.83
C PRO A 345 5.77 -14.07 -21.07
N THR A 346 4.47 -14.11 -21.37
CA THR A 346 3.42 -13.30 -20.74
C THR A 346 2.56 -14.10 -19.77
N ALA A 347 2.96 -15.33 -19.43
CA ALA A 347 2.23 -16.17 -18.49
C ALA A 347 2.32 -15.59 -17.07
N ARG A 348 1.17 -15.40 -16.43
CA ARG A 348 1.07 -14.86 -15.07
C ARG A 348 -0.22 -15.34 -14.40
N CYS A 349 -0.22 -15.34 -13.08
CA CYS A 349 -1.42 -15.48 -12.27
C CYS A 349 -1.79 -14.12 -11.67
N PHE A 350 -3.09 -13.87 -11.57
CA PHE A 350 -3.62 -12.64 -11.00
C PHE A 350 -4.56 -12.95 -9.84
N PRO A 351 -4.59 -12.11 -8.80
CA PRO A 351 -5.46 -12.32 -7.66
C PRO A 351 -6.94 -12.14 -8.04
N ALA A 352 -7.85 -12.80 -7.31
CA ALA A 352 -9.27 -12.58 -7.47
C ALA A 352 -9.65 -11.09 -7.34
N GLY A 353 -10.67 -10.69 -8.11
CA GLY A 353 -11.08 -9.30 -8.25
C GLY A 353 -10.30 -8.52 -9.32
N SER A 354 -9.12 -8.98 -9.75
CA SER A 354 -8.37 -8.32 -10.83
C SER A 354 -9.23 -8.17 -12.10
N ARG A 355 -9.13 -6.99 -12.72
CA ARG A 355 -9.76 -6.64 -14.01
C ARG A 355 -9.42 -7.61 -15.14
N LEU A 356 -8.29 -8.32 -15.00
CA LEU A 356 -7.80 -9.29 -15.97
C LEU A 356 -8.38 -10.69 -15.75
N VAL A 357 -8.81 -11.04 -14.53
CA VAL A 357 -9.17 -12.41 -14.11
C VAL A 357 -10.60 -12.80 -14.47
N ASP A 358 -11.37 -11.88 -15.04
CA ASP A 358 -12.75 -12.17 -15.36
C ASP A 358 -12.80 -13.07 -16.60
N ALA A 359 -13.20 -14.33 -16.38
CA ALA A 359 -13.33 -15.33 -17.42
C ALA A 359 -14.41 -14.87 -18.39
N THR A 360 -13.99 -14.15 -19.43
CA THR A 360 -14.82 -13.65 -20.52
C THR A 360 -16.01 -12.81 -20.05
N ASN A 361 -15.71 -11.56 -19.68
CA ASN A 361 -16.72 -10.67 -19.18
C ASN A 361 -17.03 -9.54 -20.12
N CYS A 362 -18.32 -9.32 -20.24
CA CYS A 362 -18.89 -8.10 -20.75
C CYS A 362 -20.11 -7.79 -19.87
N GLY A 363 -20.18 -6.53 -19.43
CA GLY A 363 -20.74 -6.13 -18.12
C GLY A 363 -22.26 -6.22 -17.97
N GLN A 364 -22.90 -5.55 -17.02
CA GLN A 364 -22.42 -5.03 -15.73
C GLN A 364 -23.44 -5.33 -14.61
N ASN A 365 -24.59 -5.97 -14.86
CA ASN A 365 -25.65 -6.07 -13.83
C ASN A 365 -26.41 -7.40 -13.75
N PHE A 366 -26.30 -8.33 -14.69
CA PHE A 366 -27.12 -9.56 -14.67
C PHE A 366 -26.37 -10.77 -15.28
N PRO A 367 -26.66 -12.00 -14.81
CA PRO A 367 -25.79 -13.17 -14.93
C PRO A 367 -25.50 -13.58 -16.38
N ASN A 368 -24.36 -14.23 -16.63
CA ASN A 368 -24.31 -15.24 -17.67
C ASN A 368 -25.17 -16.43 -17.19
N PRO A 369 -26.35 -16.68 -17.79
CA PRO A 369 -27.15 -17.83 -17.42
C PRO A 369 -26.48 -19.06 -18.01
N SER A 370 -25.65 -19.75 -17.21
CA SER A 370 -25.26 -21.18 -17.27
C SER A 370 -24.98 -21.85 -18.64
N ASN A 371 -24.94 -21.13 -19.77
CA ASN A 371 -24.92 -21.64 -21.15
C ASN A 371 -24.81 -20.53 -22.24
N GLY A 372 -24.68 -19.25 -21.89
CA GLY A 372 -24.58 -18.13 -22.85
C GLY A 372 -23.14 -17.76 -23.25
N ALA A 373 -22.97 -17.27 -24.48
CA ALA A 373 -21.71 -16.66 -24.94
C ALA A 373 -21.45 -15.33 -24.20
N PRO A 374 -20.18 -15.00 -23.90
CA PRO A 374 -19.82 -13.78 -23.18
C PRO A 374 -20.21 -12.50 -23.94
N TYR A 375 -20.65 -11.46 -23.19
CA TYR A 375 -21.29 -10.22 -23.70
C TYR A 375 -20.32 -9.32 -24.56
N THR A 376 -20.64 -8.05 -24.88
CA THR A 376 -19.74 -7.06 -25.55
C THR A 376 -19.39 -5.83 -24.69
N TRP A 377 -18.39 -5.03 -25.11
CA TRP A 377 -18.19 -3.66 -24.60
C TRP A 377 -19.38 -2.78 -25.04
N GLY A 378 -20.19 -2.35 -24.08
CA GLY A 378 -21.22 -1.34 -24.32
C GLY A 378 -22.48 -1.80 -25.07
N ALA A 379 -22.99 -3.01 -24.86
CA ALA A 379 -24.42 -3.37 -25.04
C ALA A 379 -24.68 -4.85 -24.64
N GLY A 380 -25.77 -5.11 -23.92
CA GLY A 380 -26.39 -6.45 -23.86
C GLY A 380 -27.22 -6.73 -25.13
N PRO A 381 -27.97 -7.84 -25.25
CA PRO A 381 -27.88 -9.15 -24.61
C PRO A 381 -27.71 -10.31 -25.63
N LEU A 382 -27.01 -10.13 -26.76
CA LEU A 382 -26.74 -11.21 -27.74
C LEU A 382 -25.40 -10.98 -28.46
N CYS A 383 -24.38 -11.81 -28.20
CA CYS A 383 -23.04 -11.64 -28.79
C CYS A 383 -22.78 -12.52 -29.99
N GLY A 384 -22.31 -11.90 -31.08
CA GLY A 384 -21.67 -12.59 -32.20
C GLY A 384 -20.22 -12.96 -31.89
N ALA A 385 -19.69 -13.95 -32.62
CA ALA A 385 -18.30 -14.41 -32.50
C ALA A 385 -17.24 -13.32 -32.76
N SER A 386 -17.61 -12.21 -33.41
CA SER A 386 -16.74 -11.06 -33.70
C SER A 386 -16.50 -10.13 -32.50
N GLN A 387 -17.17 -10.32 -31.38
CA GLN A 387 -17.21 -9.34 -30.28
C GLN A 387 -16.68 -9.86 -28.93
N GLN A 388 -16.12 -11.07 -28.90
CA GLN A 388 -15.62 -11.74 -27.69
C GLN A 388 -14.14 -11.39 -27.44
N TYR A 389 -13.77 -10.93 -26.25
CA TYR A 389 -12.39 -10.57 -25.88
C TYR A 389 -11.97 -11.15 -24.52
N GLY A 390 -10.66 -11.23 -24.26
CA GLY A 390 -10.09 -11.62 -22.96
C GLY A 390 -10.02 -10.44 -21.98
N GLY A 391 -9.82 -10.67 -20.68
CA GLY A 391 -9.81 -9.59 -19.67
C GLY A 391 -8.85 -8.45 -20.04
N GLN A 392 -9.32 -7.20 -20.01
CA GLN A 392 -8.53 -6.02 -20.42
C GLN A 392 -8.27 -5.11 -19.23
N ASP A 393 -7.27 -4.25 -19.36
CA ASP A 393 -7.01 -3.24 -18.34
C ASP A 393 -8.12 -2.19 -18.21
N THR A 394 -9.00 -2.07 -19.20
CA THR A 394 -10.13 -1.15 -19.20
C THR A 394 -11.44 -1.81 -18.75
N THR A 395 -11.46 -3.11 -18.46
CA THR A 395 -12.70 -3.81 -18.11
C THR A 395 -12.90 -3.88 -16.61
N PHE A 396 -13.95 -3.23 -16.10
CA PHE A 396 -14.27 -3.26 -14.68
C PHE A 396 -15.59 -3.99 -14.42
N THR A 397 -15.51 -5.00 -13.56
CA THR A 397 -16.66 -5.78 -13.09
C THR A 397 -16.85 -5.56 -11.59
N PRO A 398 -17.93 -4.90 -11.15
CA PRO A 398 -18.20 -4.69 -9.73
C PRO A 398 -18.31 -5.98 -8.90
N SER A 399 -18.83 -7.05 -9.51
CA SER A 399 -19.14 -8.32 -8.84
C SER A 399 -18.71 -9.50 -9.71
N PRO A 400 -17.40 -9.79 -9.80
CA PRO A 400 -16.89 -10.89 -10.61
C PRO A 400 -17.43 -12.24 -10.11
N ARG A 401 -17.55 -13.19 -11.04
CA ARG A 401 -17.99 -14.56 -10.76
C ARG A 401 -16.88 -15.55 -11.10
N THR A 402 -16.96 -16.73 -10.51
CA THR A 402 -16.07 -17.86 -10.77
C THR A 402 -16.88 -19.12 -10.92
N CYS A 403 -16.38 -20.10 -11.65
CA CYS A 403 -16.97 -21.43 -11.76
C CYS A 403 -15.89 -22.48 -11.85
N MET A 404 -16.22 -23.75 -11.67
CA MET A 404 -15.31 -24.81 -12.12
C MET A 404 -15.46 -24.93 -13.63
N VAL A 405 -14.34 -24.78 -14.34
CA VAL A 405 -14.29 -25.21 -15.72
C VAL A 405 -14.17 -26.73 -15.71
N ASN A 406 -15.22 -27.39 -16.18
CA ASN A 406 -15.29 -28.83 -16.14
C ASN A 406 -14.22 -29.40 -17.09
N VAL A 407 -13.23 -30.10 -16.53
CA VAL A 407 -12.14 -30.73 -17.30
C VAL A 407 -12.63 -31.83 -18.24
N THR A 408 -13.83 -32.37 -18.01
CA THR A 408 -14.50 -33.30 -18.94
C THR A 408 -15.33 -32.60 -20.01
N ASN A 409 -15.65 -31.31 -19.83
CA ASN A 409 -16.35 -30.54 -20.85
C ASN A 409 -15.36 -30.09 -21.93
N ALA A 410 -15.46 -30.69 -23.12
CA ALA A 410 -14.65 -30.36 -24.29
C ALA A 410 -14.72 -28.89 -24.72
N THR A 411 -15.74 -28.14 -24.28
CA THR A 411 -15.95 -26.73 -24.66
C THR A 411 -15.32 -25.71 -23.71
N GLY A 412 -14.77 -26.12 -22.57
CA GLY A 412 -14.10 -25.20 -21.63
C GLY A 412 -15.01 -24.17 -20.99
N ARG A 413 -16.32 -24.47 -20.97
CA ARG A 413 -17.34 -23.69 -20.30
C ARG A 413 -17.47 -24.14 -18.84
N CYS A 414 -18.07 -23.27 -18.02
CA CYS A 414 -18.53 -23.63 -16.69
C CYS A 414 -19.36 -24.92 -16.77
N GLY A 415 -19.05 -25.90 -15.92
CA GLY A 415 -19.83 -27.14 -15.81
C GLY A 415 -21.15 -26.98 -15.04
N GLY A 416 -21.40 -25.80 -14.48
CA GLY A 416 -22.52 -25.48 -13.60
C GLY A 416 -22.80 -23.97 -13.52
N THR A 417 -23.55 -23.56 -12.51
CA THR A 417 -23.90 -22.15 -12.29
C THR A 417 -22.69 -21.39 -11.76
N GLY A 418 -22.31 -20.28 -12.40
CA GLY A 418 -21.24 -19.42 -11.90
C GLY A 418 -21.57 -18.90 -10.50
N VAL A 419 -20.62 -18.94 -9.58
CA VAL A 419 -20.76 -18.45 -8.20
C VAL A 419 -20.12 -17.08 -8.09
N ALA A 420 -20.65 -16.20 -7.23
CA ALA A 420 -19.98 -14.94 -6.94
C ALA A 420 -18.56 -15.21 -6.42
N LEU A 421 -17.55 -14.56 -7.00
CA LEU A 421 -16.18 -14.61 -6.52
C LEU A 421 -15.99 -13.59 -5.38
N GLY A 422 -16.62 -12.43 -5.52
CA GLY A 422 -16.59 -11.35 -4.57
C GLY A 422 -17.17 -10.07 -5.15
N THR A 423 -17.01 -8.97 -4.41
CA THR A 423 -17.55 -7.66 -4.78
C THR A 423 -16.56 -6.56 -4.43
N TRP A 424 -16.41 -5.58 -5.33
CA TRP A 424 -15.73 -4.34 -5.03
C TRP A 424 -16.63 -3.43 -4.18
N ARG A 425 -16.06 -2.79 -3.15
CA ARG A 425 -16.77 -1.79 -2.34
C ARG A 425 -16.89 -0.49 -3.11
N GLN A 426 -18.07 0.12 -3.06
CA GLN A 426 -18.25 1.49 -3.51
C GLN A 426 -17.67 2.46 -2.48
N ALA A 427 -16.98 3.48 -2.96
CA ALA A 427 -16.61 4.61 -2.14
C ALA A 427 -17.87 5.38 -1.70
N PRO A 428 -17.91 5.95 -0.48
CA PRO A 428 -19.00 6.84 -0.09
C PRO A 428 -19.14 8.00 -1.07
N SER A 429 -20.37 8.43 -1.34
CA SER A 429 -20.67 9.48 -2.33
C SER A 429 -19.87 10.78 -2.11
N ALA A 430 -19.50 11.09 -0.87
CA ALA A 430 -18.70 12.26 -0.50
C ALA A 430 -17.25 12.25 -1.04
N ILE A 431 -16.75 11.10 -1.50
CA ILE A 431 -15.38 10.94 -2.04
C ILE A 431 -15.36 10.20 -3.38
N GLN A 432 -16.51 10.04 -4.04
CA GLN A 432 -16.57 9.47 -5.39
C GLN A 432 -16.08 10.51 -6.41
N LEU A 433 -15.35 10.04 -7.42
CA LEU A 433 -14.93 10.90 -8.52
C LEU A 433 -16.12 11.27 -9.41
N ASP A 434 -16.15 12.51 -9.89
CA ASP A 434 -17.20 13.00 -10.80
C ASP A 434 -17.13 12.30 -12.16
N SER A 435 -15.92 12.07 -12.67
CA SER A 435 -15.68 11.35 -13.92
C SER A 435 -14.29 10.71 -13.93
N VAL A 436 -14.09 9.75 -14.83
CA VAL A 436 -12.76 9.24 -15.19
C VAL A 436 -12.62 9.25 -16.70
N PRO A 437 -11.42 9.56 -17.25
CA PRO A 437 -11.22 9.54 -18.69
C PRO A 437 -11.55 8.16 -19.28
N THR A 438 -12.49 8.11 -20.23
CA THR A 438 -12.98 6.85 -20.82
C THR A 438 -11.91 6.07 -21.59
N ALA A 439 -10.83 6.76 -22.00
CA ALA A 439 -9.66 6.15 -22.61
C ALA A 439 -8.83 5.34 -21.60
N LEU A 440 -8.88 5.71 -20.32
CA LEU A 440 -8.11 5.08 -19.25
C LEU A 440 -8.93 4.04 -18.49
N ARG A 441 -10.21 4.33 -18.23
CA ARG A 441 -11.09 3.52 -17.37
C ARG A 441 -12.54 3.55 -17.84
N GLN A 442 -13.33 2.56 -17.45
CA GLN A 442 -14.79 2.62 -17.59
C GLN A 442 -15.35 3.61 -16.56
N ASP A 443 -16.30 4.46 -16.98
CA ASP A 443 -16.90 5.47 -16.07
C ASP A 443 -17.49 4.83 -14.81
N ALA A 444 -18.11 3.65 -14.94
CA ALA A 444 -18.66 2.89 -13.82
C ALA A 444 -17.63 2.57 -12.71
N GLU A 445 -16.34 2.48 -13.05
CA GLU A 445 -15.26 2.21 -12.08
C GLU A 445 -15.04 3.39 -11.12
N ARG A 446 -15.41 4.62 -11.49
CA ARG A 446 -15.18 5.84 -10.71
C ARG A 446 -15.75 5.79 -9.29
N THR A 447 -16.85 5.06 -9.11
CA THR A 447 -17.53 4.90 -7.83
C THR A 447 -16.86 3.89 -6.90
N TYR A 448 -15.88 3.12 -7.39
CA TYR A 448 -15.15 2.10 -6.64
C TYR A 448 -13.70 2.53 -6.32
N LEU A 449 -13.30 3.72 -6.78
CA LEU A 449 -12.01 4.32 -6.51
C LEU A 449 -12.09 5.13 -5.21
N PHE A 450 -11.27 4.78 -4.24
CA PHE A 450 -11.12 5.53 -2.99
C PHE A 450 -9.89 6.44 -3.11
N PRO A 451 -10.07 7.76 -3.32
CA PRO A 451 -8.95 8.68 -3.40
C PRO A 451 -8.16 8.76 -2.10
N LEU A 452 -6.82 8.68 -2.22
CA LEU A 452 -5.91 8.69 -1.07
C LEU A 452 -5.51 10.11 -0.64
N ALA A 453 -5.61 11.09 -1.54
CA ALA A 453 -5.11 12.44 -1.31
C ALA A 453 -6.02 13.51 -1.97
N LYS A 454 -5.55 14.75 -1.94
CA LYS A 454 -6.23 15.93 -2.51
C LYS A 454 -5.91 15.99 -4.00
N PRO A 455 -6.79 16.56 -4.83
CA PRO A 455 -8.02 17.27 -4.45
C PRO A 455 -9.20 16.36 -4.08
N GLU A 456 -9.18 15.12 -4.55
CA GLU A 456 -10.34 14.21 -4.53
C GLU A 456 -10.78 13.74 -3.13
N ASN A 457 -9.88 13.76 -2.15
CA ASN A 457 -10.18 13.49 -0.74
C ASN A 457 -9.60 14.58 0.17
N LEU A 458 -10.38 15.65 0.35
CA LEU A 458 -9.99 16.80 1.18
C LEU A 458 -9.73 16.42 2.65
N ASN A 459 -10.46 15.42 3.15
CA ASN A 459 -10.40 14.98 4.54
C ASN A 459 -9.39 13.86 4.78
N SER A 460 -8.85 13.22 3.72
CA SER A 460 -7.80 12.22 3.88
C SER A 460 -6.60 12.81 4.61
N LYS A 461 -6.09 12.02 5.56
CA LYS A 461 -4.86 12.26 6.32
C LYS A 461 -3.77 11.25 5.98
N GLY A 462 -3.90 10.54 4.86
CA GLY A 462 -2.96 9.49 4.47
C GLY A 462 -3.01 8.28 5.39
N VAL A 463 -4.16 7.96 5.99
CA VAL A 463 -4.32 6.76 6.83
C VAL A 463 -5.44 5.90 6.27
N ILE A 464 -5.11 4.64 6.01
CA ILE A 464 -6.06 3.58 5.66
C ILE A 464 -6.11 2.64 6.85
N HIS A 465 -7.29 2.42 7.42
CA HIS A 465 -7.44 1.58 8.60
C HIS A 465 -8.33 0.38 8.30
N PHE A 466 -7.90 -0.81 8.75
CA PHE A 466 -8.72 -2.01 8.82
C PHE A 466 -8.88 -2.46 10.27
N THR A 467 -10.13 -2.58 10.72
CA THR A 467 -10.48 -2.95 12.10
C THR A 467 -10.08 -4.39 12.47
N GLY A 468 -9.64 -5.21 11.51
CA GLY A 468 -9.31 -6.61 11.67
C GLY A 468 -8.43 -7.15 10.53
N GLY A 469 -8.18 -8.45 10.50
CA GLY A 469 -7.54 -9.16 9.38
C GLY A 469 -8.02 -10.61 9.27
N PRO A 470 -7.62 -11.35 8.22
CA PRO A 470 -6.54 -11.01 7.28
C PRO A 470 -6.96 -10.02 6.19
N ILE A 471 -6.04 -9.14 5.81
CA ILE A 471 -6.14 -8.36 4.56
C ILE A 471 -5.00 -8.73 3.60
N PHE A 472 -5.25 -8.57 2.32
CA PHE A 472 -4.29 -8.88 1.26
C PHE A 472 -4.05 -7.67 0.38
N VAL A 473 -2.80 -7.36 0.05
CA VAL A 473 -2.46 -6.12 -0.66
C VAL A 473 -1.63 -6.39 -1.91
N SER A 474 -1.82 -5.53 -2.92
CA SER A 474 -1.18 -5.60 -4.24
C SER A 474 -1.26 -4.24 -4.95
N GLY A 475 -0.48 -4.06 -6.01
CA GLY A 475 -0.64 -2.98 -6.98
C GLY A 475 0.44 -1.90 -6.89
N THR A 476 0.11 -0.72 -7.42
CA THR A 476 1.06 0.39 -7.52
C THR A 476 0.64 1.52 -6.59
N LEU A 477 1.50 1.85 -5.62
CA LEU A 477 1.26 2.88 -4.63
C LEU A 477 1.80 4.23 -5.10
N ARG A 478 0.94 5.24 -5.10
CA ARG A 478 1.30 6.66 -5.21
C ARG A 478 0.70 7.45 -4.05
N GLY A 479 1.50 8.37 -3.50
CA GLY A 479 1.14 9.20 -2.35
C GLY A 479 1.71 8.72 -1.02
N PHE A 480 1.50 9.53 0.02
CA PHE A 480 1.99 9.26 1.37
C PHE A 480 0.89 8.61 2.21
N VAL A 481 0.99 7.31 2.44
CA VAL A 481 -0.03 6.55 3.17
C VAL A 481 0.55 5.67 4.28
N THR A 482 -0.24 5.54 5.35
CA THR A 482 -0.08 4.56 6.41
C THR A 482 -1.22 3.57 6.32
N LEU A 483 -0.91 2.30 6.06
CA LEU A 483 -1.85 1.20 6.16
C LEU A 483 -1.80 0.61 7.57
N TYR A 484 -2.82 0.88 8.38
CA TYR A 484 -2.94 0.42 9.75
C TYR A 484 -3.96 -0.72 9.86
N VAL A 485 -3.53 -1.88 10.38
CA VAL A 485 -4.33 -3.11 10.38
C VAL A 485 -4.21 -3.78 11.73
N LEU A 486 -5.34 -4.06 12.36
CA LEU A 486 -5.41 -4.89 13.56
C LEU A 486 -5.47 -6.38 13.18
N GLY A 487 -4.36 -6.94 12.71
CA GLY A 487 -4.31 -8.34 12.30
C GLY A 487 -3.17 -8.64 11.34
N ARG A 488 -3.43 -9.58 10.42
CA ARG A 488 -2.45 -10.02 9.43
C ARG A 488 -2.62 -9.26 8.12
N VAL A 489 -1.49 -8.81 7.55
CA VAL A 489 -1.39 -8.32 6.18
C VAL A 489 -0.62 -9.34 5.35
N GLY A 490 -1.14 -9.72 4.19
CA GLY A 490 -0.45 -10.54 3.20
C GLY A 490 -0.15 -9.77 1.94
N LEU A 491 1.09 -9.81 1.45
CA LEU A 491 1.44 -9.35 0.11
C LEU A 491 1.15 -10.51 -0.85
N ILE A 492 0.24 -10.33 -1.80
CA ILE A 492 -0.29 -11.43 -2.64
C ILE A 492 0.14 -11.35 -4.10
N ASP A 493 0.61 -10.18 -4.51
CA ASP A 493 1.14 -9.84 -5.83
C ASP A 493 2.10 -8.66 -5.63
N ASP A 494 2.73 -8.21 -6.72
CA ASP A 494 3.65 -7.08 -6.67
C ASP A 494 3.02 -5.87 -5.98
N LEU A 495 3.73 -5.31 -5.00
CA LEU A 495 3.42 -4.02 -4.38
C LEU A 495 4.60 -3.09 -4.66
N VAL A 496 4.40 -2.14 -5.57
CA VAL A 496 5.48 -1.30 -6.11
C VAL A 496 5.15 0.16 -5.87
N TYR A 497 6.14 0.98 -5.56
CA TYR A 497 5.99 2.43 -5.55
C TYR A 497 6.00 2.96 -6.97
N ASP A 498 5.04 3.83 -7.30
CA ASP A 498 5.01 4.51 -8.60
C ASP A 498 6.23 5.41 -8.79
N GLU A 499 6.63 6.10 -7.72
CA GLU A 499 7.87 6.88 -7.65
C GLU A 499 8.84 6.24 -6.65
N ASN A 500 10.12 6.17 -7.03
CA ASN A 500 11.13 5.62 -6.14
C ASN A 500 11.26 6.49 -4.88
N PRO A 501 10.96 5.98 -3.67
CA PRO A 501 11.03 6.78 -2.46
C PRO A 501 12.46 7.24 -2.13
N ALA A 502 13.48 6.59 -2.72
CA ALA A 502 14.87 6.96 -2.54
C ALA A 502 15.31 8.19 -3.37
N THR A 503 14.55 8.60 -4.39
CA THR A 503 14.91 9.78 -5.21
C THR A 503 14.44 11.10 -4.61
N SER A 504 13.58 11.07 -3.59
CA SER A 504 13.01 12.26 -2.93
C SER A 504 13.59 12.55 -1.53
N ILE A 505 14.74 11.97 -1.17
CA ILE A 505 15.36 12.06 0.17
C ILE A 505 15.65 13.52 0.62
N CYS A 506 15.61 14.50 -0.29
CA CYS A 506 15.90 15.91 0.00
C CYS A 506 14.68 16.86 -0.02
N ARG A 507 13.44 16.37 0.12
CA ARG A 507 12.29 17.25 0.41
C ARG A 507 11.78 17.00 1.82
N ASN A 508 12.55 17.44 2.82
CA ASN A 508 12.06 17.87 4.13
C ASN A 508 13.14 18.70 4.82
#